data_AF-A0A436DC59-F1
#
_entry.id   AF-A0A436DC59-F1
#
_cell.length_a   1.000
_cell.length_b   1.000
_cell.length_c   1.000
_cell.angle_alpha   90.00
_cell.angle_beta   90.00
_cell.angle_gamma   90.00
#
_symmetry.space_group_name_H-M   'P 1'
#
loop_
_entity.id
_entity.type
_entity.pdbx_description
1 polymer ?
#
loop_
_entity_poly.entity_id
_entity_poly.type
_entity_poly.pdbx_seq_one_letter_code
_entity_poly.pdbx_strand_id
1 'polypeptide(L)'
;SLCGEVEAEVAAVLGQPRDAAKVMAEASEMRAMIEKEKPPRDLWDIKLIPGGLIDLEFIAQVAVITGQVGAGPRVTGTAEILSRLSPGFANAGARQELFDAYALYLALTQMTRLCLTGAFERDDVPPGLSDLLLAVTDLPDFGVLEAHLKETSQKVRKDFDLLLRAG
;
A
#
# COMPACT_ATOMS: atom_id res chain seq x y z
N SER A 1 0.21 15.47 29.56
CA SER A 1 -0.67 16.19 28.61
C SER A 1 -1.39 15.13 27.83
N LEU A 2 -2.63 15.39 27.43
CA LEU A 2 -3.44 14.39 26.74
C LEU A 2 -2.70 13.75 25.55
N CYS A 3 -1.98 14.54 24.75
CA CYS A 3 -1.20 14.01 23.64
C CYS A 3 -0.11 13.02 24.09
N GLY A 4 0.62 13.31 25.17
CA GLY A 4 1.65 12.41 25.68
C GLY A 4 1.09 11.11 26.26
N GLU A 5 -0.09 11.19 26.89
CA GLU A 5 -0.79 10.01 27.42
C GLU A 5 -1.26 9.08 26.29
N VAL A 6 -1.85 9.64 25.23
CA VAL A 6 -2.27 8.87 24.05
C VAL A 6 -1.08 8.22 23.36
N GLU A 7 0.02 8.95 23.18
CA GLU A 7 1.24 8.41 22.56
C GLU A 7 1.83 7.25 23.37
N ALA A 8 1.82 7.36 24.71
CA ALA A 8 2.27 6.30 25.59
C ALA A 8 1.39 5.04 25.50
N GLU A 9 0.06 5.20 25.46
CA GLU A 9 -0.87 4.08 25.31
C GLU A 9 -0.74 3.39 23.95
N VAL A 10 -0.59 4.14 22.86
CA VAL A 10 -0.34 3.58 21.52
C VAL A 10 0.96 2.78 21.52
N ALA A 11 2.04 3.33 22.10
CA ALA A 11 3.31 2.63 22.21
C ALA A 11 3.19 1.35 23.06
N ALA A 12 2.43 1.39 24.16
CA ALA A 12 2.18 0.24 25.01
C ALA A 12 1.42 -0.88 24.28
N VAL A 13 0.38 -0.53 23.52
CA VAL A 13 -0.39 -1.50 22.71
C VAL A 13 0.48 -2.09 21.61
N LEU A 14 1.22 -1.27 20.86
CA LEU A 14 2.08 -1.75 19.78
C LEU A 14 3.23 -2.63 20.31
N GLY A 15 3.78 -2.32 21.50
CA GLY A 15 4.86 -3.08 22.14
C GLY A 15 4.46 -4.42 22.76
N GLN A 16 3.19 -4.80 22.73
CA GLN A 16 2.76 -6.10 23.25
C GLN A 16 3.39 -7.26 22.46
N PRO A 17 3.85 -8.33 23.13
CA PRO A 17 4.39 -9.50 22.46
C PRO A 17 3.29 -10.17 21.63
N ARG A 18 3.60 -10.51 20.37
CA ARG A 18 2.68 -11.17 19.45
C ARG A 18 3.39 -12.31 18.73
N ASP A 19 2.62 -13.34 18.41
CA ASP A 19 3.03 -14.37 17.47
C ASP A 19 2.98 -13.77 16.05
N ALA A 20 4.16 -13.54 15.47
CA ALA A 20 4.27 -12.92 14.16
C ALA A 20 3.63 -13.76 13.05
N ALA A 21 3.73 -15.09 13.12
CA ALA A 21 3.13 -15.98 12.13
C ALA A 21 1.60 -15.91 12.20
N LYS A 22 1.03 -15.85 13.40
CA LYS A 22 -0.41 -15.65 13.60
C LYS A 22 -0.87 -14.31 13.04
N VAL A 23 -0.14 -13.21 13.29
CA VAL A 23 -0.49 -11.88 12.76
C VAL A 23 -0.48 -11.87 11.22
N MET A 24 0.52 -12.51 10.59
CA MET A 24 0.60 -12.63 9.13
C MET A 24 -0.57 -13.45 8.56
N ALA A 25 -0.94 -14.55 9.22
CA ALA A 25 -2.08 -15.38 8.83
C ALA A 25 -3.40 -14.60 8.91
N GLU A 26 -3.66 -13.93 10.04
CA GLU A 26 -4.88 -13.15 10.25
C GLU A 26 -4.98 -11.97 9.25
N ALA A 27 -3.85 -11.33 8.91
CA ALA A 27 -3.79 -10.28 7.89
C ALA A 27 -4.14 -10.81 6.49
N SER A 28 -3.57 -11.96 6.11
CA SER A 28 -3.86 -12.63 4.83
C SER A 28 -5.32 -13.08 4.73
N GLU A 29 -5.88 -13.65 5.81
CA GLU A 29 -7.30 -14.04 5.87
C GLU A 29 -8.23 -12.84 5.74
N MET A 30 -7.92 -11.75 6.46
CA MET A 30 -8.67 -10.51 6.37
C MET A 30 -8.62 -9.92 4.96
N ARG A 31 -7.45 -9.95 4.31
CA ARG A 31 -7.30 -9.46 2.94
C ARG A 31 -8.08 -10.32 1.93
N ALA A 32 -8.08 -11.64 2.09
CA ALA A 32 -8.85 -12.55 1.25
C ALA A 32 -10.36 -12.31 1.41
N MET A 33 -10.83 -12.06 2.65
CA MET A 33 -12.22 -11.69 2.91
C MET A 33 -12.60 -10.37 2.22
N ILE A 34 -11.75 -9.34 2.30
CA ILE A 34 -11.97 -8.07 1.59
C ILE A 34 -12.09 -8.29 0.08
N GLU A 35 -11.22 -9.12 -0.50
CA GLU A 35 -11.25 -9.41 -1.95
C GLU A 35 -12.57 -10.06 -2.37
N LYS A 36 -13.05 -11.00 -1.57
CA LYS A 36 -14.27 -11.75 -1.83
C LYS A 36 -15.51 -10.86 -1.71
N GLU A 37 -15.60 -10.06 -0.65
CA GLU A 37 -16.79 -9.25 -0.35
C GLU A 37 -16.81 -7.92 -1.12
N LYS A 38 -15.65 -7.42 -1.54
CA LYS A 38 -15.48 -6.17 -2.29
C LYS A 38 -14.45 -6.36 -3.42
N PRO A 39 -14.78 -7.14 -4.46
CA PRO A 39 -13.89 -7.31 -5.59
C PRO A 39 -13.67 -5.96 -6.30
N PRO A 40 -12.46 -5.69 -6.82
CA PRO A 40 -12.20 -4.47 -7.58
C PRO A 40 -13.07 -4.45 -8.84
N ARG A 41 -13.54 -3.25 -9.22
CA ARG A 41 -14.29 -3.08 -10.47
C ARG A 41 -13.42 -3.34 -11.70
N ASP A 42 -12.22 -2.77 -11.70
CA ASP A 42 -11.24 -2.84 -12.77
C ASP A 42 -9.83 -2.49 -12.23
N LEU A 43 -8.85 -2.39 -13.14
CA LEU A 43 -7.46 -2.05 -12.80
C LEU A 43 -7.32 -0.67 -12.11
N TRP A 44 -8.25 0.25 -12.36
CA TRP A 44 -8.22 1.62 -11.83
C TRP A 44 -8.84 1.74 -10.45
N ASP A 45 -9.43 0.66 -9.92
CA ASP A 45 -9.76 0.53 -8.51
C ASP A 45 -8.50 0.23 -7.67
N ILE A 46 -7.51 1.13 -7.78
CA ILE A 46 -6.14 1.01 -7.24
C ILE A 46 -6.13 0.63 -5.75
N LYS A 47 -7.20 0.97 -5.02
CA LYS A 47 -7.33 0.59 -3.62
C LYS A 47 -7.60 -0.91 -3.44
N LEU A 48 -8.51 -1.48 -4.23
CA LEU A 48 -9.03 -2.84 -4.05
C LEU A 48 -8.31 -3.90 -4.90
N ILE A 49 -7.64 -3.51 -5.98
CA ILE A 49 -6.95 -4.46 -6.85
C ILE A 49 -5.95 -5.33 -6.07
N PRO A 50 -5.72 -6.58 -6.50
CA PRO A 50 -4.56 -7.34 -6.05
C PRO A 50 -3.26 -6.58 -6.27
N GLY A 51 -2.50 -6.39 -5.19
CA GLY A 51 -1.30 -5.56 -5.14
C GLY A 51 -1.57 -4.06 -5.03
N GLY A 52 -2.81 -3.65 -4.76
CA GLY A 52 -3.20 -2.26 -4.60
C GLY A 52 -2.84 -1.67 -3.23
N LEU A 53 -3.41 -0.49 -2.92
CA LEU A 53 -3.12 0.23 -1.68
C LEU A 53 -3.39 -0.61 -0.42
N ILE A 54 -4.45 -1.41 -0.40
CA ILE A 54 -4.77 -2.24 0.77
C ILE A 54 -3.64 -3.23 1.06
N ASP A 55 -3.05 -3.86 0.04
CA ASP A 55 -1.94 -4.81 0.24
C ASP A 55 -0.72 -4.11 0.86
N LEU A 56 -0.38 -2.92 0.36
CA LEU A 56 0.71 -2.08 0.90
C LEU A 56 0.44 -1.65 2.35
N GLU A 57 -0.80 -1.28 2.67
CA GLU A 57 -1.23 -0.92 4.03
C GLU A 57 -1.11 -2.12 4.98
N PHE A 58 -1.53 -3.32 4.56
CA PHE A 58 -1.37 -4.54 5.36
C PHE A 58 0.11 -4.86 5.61
N ILE A 59 0.98 -4.77 4.61
CA ILE A 59 2.42 -4.99 4.78
C ILE A 59 2.98 -4.03 5.84
N ALA A 60 2.67 -2.74 5.72
CA ALA A 60 3.13 -1.73 6.68
C ALA A 60 2.59 -1.99 8.10
N GLN A 61 1.30 -2.28 8.24
CA GLN A 61 0.67 -2.53 9.53
C GLN A 61 1.19 -3.80 10.20
N VAL A 62 1.34 -4.89 9.45
CA VAL A 62 1.95 -6.13 9.96
C VAL A 62 3.36 -5.87 10.43
N ALA A 63 4.17 -5.12 9.66
CA ALA A 63 5.52 -4.80 10.07
C ALA A 63 5.57 -4.01 11.38
N VAL A 64 4.68 -3.02 11.56
CA VAL A 64 4.60 -2.25 12.82
C VAL A 64 4.17 -3.16 13.99
N ILE A 65 3.14 -3.97 13.80
CA ILE A 65 2.57 -4.85 14.84
C ILE A 65 3.55 -5.96 15.28
N THR A 66 4.42 -6.41 14.37
CA THR A 66 5.41 -7.48 14.61
C THR A 66 6.81 -6.96 14.91
N GLY A 67 7.00 -5.63 15.04
CA GLY A 67 8.29 -5.03 15.35
C GLY A 67 9.32 -5.10 14.22
N GLN A 68 8.86 -5.26 12.98
CA GLN A 68 9.69 -5.39 11.77
C GLN A 68 9.93 -4.04 11.07
N VAL A 69 9.99 -2.95 11.84
CA VAL A 69 10.35 -1.62 11.37
C VAL A 69 11.67 -1.22 12.01
N GLY A 70 12.55 -0.56 11.24
CA GLY A 70 13.85 -0.10 11.70
C GLY A 70 13.78 0.86 12.89
N ALA A 71 14.89 0.98 13.61
CA ALA A 71 14.99 1.85 14.77
C ALA A 71 14.75 3.34 14.43
N GLY A 72 14.13 4.06 15.36
CA GLY A 72 13.86 5.49 15.23
C GLY A 72 12.54 5.89 15.90
N PRO A 73 12.12 7.16 15.76
CA PRO A 73 10.81 7.59 16.21
C PRO A 73 9.70 6.80 15.50
N ARG A 74 8.60 6.56 16.21
CA ARG A 74 7.40 5.93 15.66
C ARG A 74 6.87 6.78 14.50
N VAL A 75 6.55 6.11 13.39
CA VAL A 75 5.96 6.72 12.20
C VAL A 75 4.61 6.08 11.90
N THR A 76 3.72 6.84 11.29
CA THR A 76 2.34 6.40 11.00
C THR A 76 2.02 6.38 9.51
N GLY A 77 2.82 7.05 8.67
CA GLY A 77 2.61 7.07 7.23
C GLY A 77 3.05 5.76 6.57
N THR A 78 2.18 5.15 5.75
CA THR A 78 2.46 3.89 5.04
C THR A 78 3.77 3.96 4.24
N ALA A 79 3.99 5.00 3.44
CA ALA A 79 5.24 5.17 2.68
C ALA A 79 6.48 5.20 3.59
N GLU A 80 6.40 5.91 4.71
CA GLU A 80 7.51 6.03 5.65
C GLU A 80 7.77 4.69 6.36
N ILE A 81 6.73 3.92 6.67
CA ILE A 81 6.86 2.57 7.22
C ILE A 81 7.49 1.62 6.20
N LEU A 82 7.02 1.62 4.95
CA LEU A 82 7.54 0.76 3.88
C LEU A 82 9.02 1.01 3.59
N SER A 83 9.46 2.27 3.60
CA SER A 83 10.88 2.60 3.45
C SER A 83 11.75 2.19 4.66
N ARG A 84 11.13 1.90 5.81
CA ARG A 84 11.79 1.53 7.06
C ARG A 84 11.62 0.05 7.43
N LEU A 85 11.09 -0.81 6.57
CA LEU A 85 10.98 -2.24 6.87
C LEU A 85 12.35 -2.83 7.25
N SER A 86 12.37 -3.73 8.22
CA SER A 86 13.61 -4.36 8.67
C SER A 86 14.21 -5.22 7.54
N PRO A 87 15.54 -5.38 7.46
CA PRO A 87 16.17 -6.28 6.50
C PRO A 87 15.77 -7.76 6.64
N GLY A 88 15.33 -8.16 7.84
CA GLY A 88 14.84 -9.52 8.10
C GLY A 88 13.42 -9.75 7.60
N PHE A 89 12.65 -8.67 7.41
CA PHE A 89 11.29 -8.72 6.87
C PHE A 89 11.28 -8.52 5.35
N ALA A 90 11.89 -7.44 4.86
CA ALA A 90 11.97 -7.14 3.43
C ALA A 90 13.39 -6.73 3.02
N ASN A 91 13.90 -7.31 1.94
CA ASN A 91 15.19 -6.91 1.37
C ASN A 91 15.13 -5.49 0.78
N ALA A 92 16.28 -4.90 0.47
CA ALA A 92 16.34 -3.52 -0.02
C ALA A 92 15.57 -3.28 -1.33
N GLY A 93 15.56 -4.27 -2.24
CA GLY A 93 14.80 -4.19 -3.49
C GLY A 93 13.29 -4.14 -3.23
N ALA A 94 12.76 -5.09 -2.45
CA ALA A 94 11.34 -5.13 -2.09
C ALA A 94 10.90 -3.83 -1.37
N ARG A 95 11.73 -3.28 -0.46
CA ARG A 95 11.41 -2.01 0.20
C ARG A 95 11.26 -0.85 -0.79
N GLN A 96 12.18 -0.76 -1.74
CA GLN A 96 12.14 0.29 -2.76
C GLN A 96 10.91 0.10 -3.67
N GLU A 97 10.67 -1.13 -4.13
CA GLU A 97 9.51 -1.46 -4.97
C GLU A 97 8.18 -1.13 -4.28
N LEU A 98 8.00 -1.48 -3.00
CA LEU A 98 6.80 -1.18 -2.23
C LEU A 98 6.62 0.33 -2.01
N PHE A 99 7.71 1.06 -1.75
CA PHE A 99 7.68 2.52 -1.61
C PHE A 99 7.26 3.21 -2.91
N ASP A 100 7.88 2.83 -4.02
CA ASP A 100 7.61 3.40 -5.35
C ASP A 100 6.18 3.08 -5.80
N ALA A 101 5.71 1.87 -5.55
CA ALA A 101 4.32 1.48 -5.81
C ALA A 101 3.33 2.35 -5.01
N TYR A 102 3.59 2.57 -3.72
CA TYR A 102 2.75 3.42 -2.90
C TYR A 102 2.74 4.87 -3.41
N ALA A 103 3.89 5.40 -3.80
CA ALA A 103 4.01 6.75 -4.36
C ALA A 103 3.21 6.90 -5.66
N LEU A 104 3.34 5.95 -6.58
CA LEU A 104 2.56 5.88 -7.82
C LEU A 104 1.05 5.89 -7.53
N TYR A 105 0.60 4.99 -6.65
CA TYR A 105 -0.82 4.86 -6.32
C TYR A 105 -1.38 6.11 -5.65
N LEU A 106 -0.59 6.74 -4.78
CA LEU A 106 -0.99 7.99 -4.14
C LEU A 106 -1.11 9.12 -5.16
N ALA A 107 -0.17 9.26 -6.09
CA ALA A 107 -0.22 10.25 -7.16
C ALA A 107 -1.48 10.07 -8.03
N LEU A 108 -1.74 8.85 -8.50
CA LEU A 108 -2.90 8.53 -9.33
C LEU A 108 -4.23 8.77 -8.59
N THR A 109 -4.36 8.28 -7.36
CA THR A 109 -5.60 8.40 -6.59
C THR A 109 -5.87 9.82 -6.15
N GLN A 110 -4.84 10.61 -5.80
CA GLN A 110 -5.01 12.02 -5.45
C GLN A 110 -5.45 12.84 -6.65
N MET A 111 -4.80 12.70 -7.82
CA MET A 111 -5.18 13.43 -9.02
C MET A 111 -6.60 13.08 -9.46
N THR A 112 -6.93 11.78 -9.49
CA THR A 112 -8.27 11.30 -9.82
C THR A 112 -9.33 11.94 -8.90
N ARG A 113 -9.10 11.95 -7.58
CA ARG A 113 -10.07 12.49 -6.61
C ARG A 113 -10.17 14.01 -6.60
N LEU A 114 -9.15 14.72 -7.05
CA LEU A 114 -9.18 16.18 -7.20
C LEU A 114 -9.96 16.60 -8.45
N CYS A 115 -9.88 15.80 -9.51
CA CYS A 115 -10.46 16.14 -10.81
C CYS A 115 -11.82 15.51 -11.08
N LEU A 116 -12.15 14.41 -10.42
CA LEU A 116 -13.40 13.68 -10.61
C LEU A 116 -14.23 13.63 -9.33
N THR A 117 -15.55 13.74 -9.49
CA THR A 117 -16.54 13.49 -8.43
C THR A 117 -17.04 12.04 -8.41
N GLY A 118 -16.79 11.29 -9.49
CA GLY A 118 -17.19 9.91 -9.69
C GLY A 118 -16.01 8.95 -9.81
N ALA A 119 -16.31 7.72 -10.22
CA ALA A 119 -15.31 6.70 -10.48
C ALA A 119 -14.45 7.09 -11.70
N PHE A 120 -13.20 6.62 -11.72
CA PHE A 120 -12.37 6.75 -12.91
C PHE A 120 -12.86 5.77 -13.98
N GLU A 121 -13.15 6.29 -15.17
CA GLU A 121 -13.54 5.51 -16.34
C GLU A 121 -12.57 5.80 -17.46
N ARG A 122 -11.81 4.77 -17.87
CA ARG A 122 -10.70 4.89 -18.83
C ARG A 122 -11.12 5.50 -20.18
N ASP A 123 -12.33 5.21 -20.62
CA ASP A 123 -12.84 5.65 -21.93
C ASP A 123 -13.51 7.04 -21.87
N ASP A 124 -13.69 7.61 -20.68
CA ASP A 124 -14.32 8.91 -20.44
C ASP A 124 -13.43 9.85 -19.60
N VAL A 125 -12.11 9.67 -19.67
CA VAL A 125 -11.16 10.52 -18.96
C VAL A 125 -11.10 11.90 -19.62
N PRO A 126 -11.37 13.01 -18.91
CA PRO A 126 -11.18 14.34 -19.46
C PRO A 126 -9.72 14.55 -19.91
N PRO A 127 -9.47 15.13 -21.11
CA PRO A 127 -8.10 15.28 -21.62
C PRO A 127 -7.13 15.99 -20.65
N GLY A 128 -7.60 17.00 -19.93
CA GLY A 128 -6.77 17.67 -18.93
C GLY A 128 -6.38 16.79 -17.73
N LEU A 129 -7.25 15.86 -17.31
CA LEU A 129 -6.90 14.87 -16.29
C LEU A 129 -5.93 13.83 -16.86
N SER A 130 -6.11 13.45 -18.12
CA SER A 130 -5.17 12.58 -18.83
C SER A 130 -3.75 13.16 -18.80
N ASP A 131 -3.60 14.42 -19.21
CA ASP A 131 -2.31 15.12 -19.18
C ASP A 131 -1.70 15.21 -17.76
N LEU A 132 -2.53 15.49 -16.74
CA LEU A 132 -2.08 15.56 -15.35
C LEU A 132 -1.58 14.21 -14.82
N LEU A 133 -2.25 13.11 -15.16
CA LEU A 133 -1.86 11.76 -14.73
C LEU A 133 -0.54 11.34 -15.39
N LEU A 134 -0.35 11.66 -16.67
CA LEU A 134 0.92 11.41 -17.36
C LEU A 134 2.05 12.26 -16.79
N ALA A 135 1.79 13.54 -16.51
CA ALA A 135 2.78 14.46 -15.95
C ALA A 135 3.20 14.06 -14.52
N VAL A 136 2.27 13.66 -13.65
CA VAL A 136 2.60 13.27 -12.27
C VAL A 136 3.29 11.91 -12.18
N THR A 137 3.12 11.05 -13.19
CA THR A 137 3.77 9.73 -13.27
C THR A 137 5.04 9.72 -14.11
N ASP A 138 5.35 10.82 -14.81
CA ASP A 138 6.44 10.93 -15.79
C ASP A 138 6.38 9.83 -16.87
N LEU A 139 5.17 9.51 -17.33
CA LEU A 139 4.92 8.48 -18.34
C LEU A 139 4.43 9.10 -19.66
N PRO A 140 4.83 8.51 -20.81
CA PRO A 140 4.62 9.15 -22.11
C PRO A 140 3.19 9.04 -22.64
N ASP A 141 2.45 8.01 -22.25
CA ASP A 141 1.08 7.78 -22.70
C ASP A 141 0.31 6.84 -21.76
N PHE A 142 -1.02 6.79 -21.96
CA PHE A 142 -1.93 6.01 -21.13
C PHE A 142 -1.73 4.50 -21.25
N GLY A 143 -1.32 3.99 -22.41
CA GLY A 143 -1.05 2.56 -22.57
C GLY A 143 0.15 2.13 -21.74
N VAL A 144 1.19 2.97 -21.70
CA VAL A 144 2.36 2.76 -20.83
C VAL A 144 1.97 2.87 -19.35
N LEU A 145 1.12 3.85 -18.98
CA LEU A 145 0.61 3.97 -17.62
C LEU A 145 -0.19 2.74 -17.18
N GLU A 146 -1.08 2.22 -18.02
CA GLU A 146 -1.87 1.01 -17.71
C GLU A 146 -0.98 -0.22 -17.59
N ALA A 147 -0.01 -0.38 -18.48
CA ALA A 147 0.98 -1.46 -18.39
C ALA A 147 1.79 -1.36 -17.11
N HIS A 148 2.27 -0.16 -16.77
CA HIS A 148 3.05 0.09 -15.56
C HIS A 148 2.23 -0.17 -14.29
N LEU A 149 0.97 0.26 -14.25
CA LEU A 149 0.05 -0.01 -13.14
C LEU A 149 -0.18 -1.51 -12.95
N LYS A 150 -0.40 -2.25 -14.03
CA LYS A 150 -0.58 -3.70 -14.02
C LYS A 150 0.67 -4.45 -13.55
N GLU A 151 1.84 -4.09 -14.06
CA GLU A 151 3.10 -4.71 -13.64
C GLU A 151 3.40 -4.42 -12.17
N THR A 152 3.17 -3.18 -11.74
CA THR A 152 3.37 -2.77 -10.34
C THR A 152 2.46 -3.57 -9.41
N SER A 153 1.17 -3.70 -9.75
CA SER A 153 0.24 -4.45 -8.89
C SER A 153 0.60 -5.94 -8.82
N GLN A 154 1.08 -6.54 -9.91
CA GLN A 154 1.57 -7.92 -9.89
C GLN A 154 2.79 -8.11 -8.98
N LYS A 155 3.74 -7.17 -9.01
CA LYS A 155 4.91 -7.20 -8.12
C LYS A 155 4.52 -7.03 -6.66
N VAL A 156 3.68 -6.05 -6.35
CA VAL A 156 3.21 -5.82 -4.98
C VAL A 156 2.43 -7.02 -4.46
N ARG A 157 1.55 -7.64 -5.26
CA ARG A 157 0.84 -8.86 -4.84
C ARG A 157 1.80 -10.00 -4.56
N LYS A 158 2.83 -10.19 -5.38
CA LYS A 158 3.86 -11.20 -5.14
C LYS A 158 4.60 -10.94 -3.82
N ASP A 159 4.94 -9.69 -3.53
CA ASP A 159 5.61 -9.31 -2.28
C ASP A 159 4.67 -9.47 -1.08
N PHE A 160 3.40 -9.07 -1.20
CA PHE A 160 2.37 -9.31 -0.19
C PHE A 160 2.30 -10.80 0.16
N ASP A 161 2.14 -11.65 -0.85
CA ASP A 161 2.05 -13.09 -0.66
C ASP A 161 3.34 -13.67 -0.05
N LEU A 162 4.51 -13.13 -0.37
CA LEU A 162 5.78 -13.62 0.18
C LEU A 162 5.99 -13.18 1.64
N LEU A 163 5.68 -11.92 1.95
CA LEU A 163 5.91 -11.30 3.25
C LEU A 163 4.88 -11.72 4.30
N LEU A 164 3.66 -12.05 3.89
CA LEU A 164 2.54 -12.38 4.78
C LEU A 164 2.14 -13.86 4.72
N ARG A 165 2.99 -14.72 4.14
CA ARG A 165 2.87 -16.18 4.26
C ARG A 165 3.00 -16.60 5.71
N ALA A 166 2.05 -17.39 6.20
CA ALA A 166 2.28 -18.20 7.39
C ALA A 166 3.38 -19.23 7.05
N GLY A 167 4.50 -19.16 7.77
CA GLY A 167 5.59 -20.14 7.68
C GLY A 167 5.22 -21.49 8.30
#